data_AF-A0A9N8HTP2-F1
#
_entry.id   AF-A0A9N8HTP2-F1
#
_cell.length_a   1.000
_cell.length_b   1.000
_cell.length_c   1.000
_cell.angle_alpha   90.00
_cell.angle_beta   90.00
_cell.angle_gamma   90.00
#
_symmetry.space_group_name_H-M   'P 1'
#
loop_
_entity.id
_entity.type
_entity.pdbx_description
1 polymer ?
#
loop_
_entity_poly.entity_id
_entity_poly.type
_entity_poly.pdbx_seq_one_letter_code
_entity_poly.pdbx_strand_id
1 'polypeptide(L)'
;MTTLCNTLDLSWLNESIVEAALDNQRLSLSDAGHLDDSLRAAKEYGSMDADVSERLHHRIEERKECLLEKMVVHETRRVTKQLGLYGLLKSHQKWGQVLCMADMQGQGSCFTMVDFKGLATDQVAQAMSVFHTYLQENPGKLPYTPPGDAKSVHVPVEEGARPLVETKVAEKVCRAYTRLYKSLVDPDLGGYKKDFLDQTVLYNPDQLFAMLGVSRRSSADSHEGIGYDCTS
;
A
#
# COMPACT_ATOMS: atom_id res chain seq x y z
N MET A 1 -17.85 52.95 -18.04
CA MET A 1 -17.40 51.89 -17.11
C MET A 1 -17.40 50.58 -17.88
N THR A 2 -16.29 50.28 -18.55
CA THR A 2 -16.06 48.97 -19.18
C THR A 2 -15.51 48.07 -18.08
N THR A 3 -16.36 47.22 -17.53
CA THR A 3 -15.93 46.05 -16.76
C THR A 3 -15.15 45.15 -17.70
N LEU A 4 -13.82 45.24 -17.64
CA LEU A 4 -12.94 44.20 -18.15
C LEU A 4 -13.25 42.93 -17.34
N CYS A 5 -14.14 42.08 -17.87
CA CYS A 5 -14.16 40.68 -17.47
C CYS A 5 -12.79 40.13 -17.87
N ASN A 6 -11.87 40.05 -16.90
CA ASN A 6 -10.68 39.20 -17.02
C ASN A 6 -11.19 37.76 -17.15
N THR A 7 -11.53 37.38 -18.36
CA THR A 7 -11.79 35.99 -18.73
C THR A 7 -10.41 35.37 -18.80
N LEU A 8 -10.12 34.49 -17.84
CA LEU A 8 -8.93 33.67 -17.85
C LEU A 8 -9.04 32.76 -19.08
N ASP A 9 -8.33 33.10 -20.15
CA ASP A 9 -8.30 32.31 -21.37
C ASP A 9 -7.45 31.07 -21.13
N LEU A 10 -8.13 29.95 -20.89
CA LEU A 10 -7.52 28.63 -20.69
C LEU A 10 -7.61 27.78 -21.96
N SER A 11 -7.75 28.40 -23.16
CA SER A 11 -7.78 27.69 -24.45
C SER A 11 -6.51 26.87 -24.75
N TRP A 12 -5.40 27.17 -24.07
CA TRP A 12 -4.18 26.37 -24.11
C TRP A 12 -4.32 25.02 -23.38
N LEU A 13 -5.24 24.88 -22.43
CA LEU A 13 -5.48 23.63 -21.69
C LEU A 13 -6.35 22.71 -22.54
N ASN A 14 -5.78 22.12 -23.59
CA ASN A 14 -6.46 21.16 -24.45
C ASN A 14 -6.20 19.71 -23.99
N GLU A 15 -7.01 18.77 -24.52
CA GLU A 15 -6.94 17.34 -24.20
C GLU A 15 -5.51 16.79 -24.32
N SER A 16 -4.79 17.11 -25.40
CA SER A 16 -3.44 16.61 -25.64
C SER A 16 -2.41 17.08 -24.60
N ILE A 17 -2.54 18.31 -24.08
CA ILE A 17 -1.64 18.84 -23.05
C ILE A 17 -1.91 18.17 -21.70
N VAL A 18 -3.19 17.95 -21.36
CA VAL A 18 -3.57 17.24 -20.14
C VAL A 18 -3.12 15.78 -20.19
N GLU A 19 -3.30 15.11 -21.32
CA GLU A 19 -2.81 13.75 -21.54
C GLU A 19 -1.28 13.66 -21.43
N ALA A 20 -0.55 14.57 -22.08
CA ALA A 20 0.90 14.59 -21.98
C ALA A 20 1.39 14.87 -20.55
N ALA A 21 0.67 15.70 -19.79
CA ALA A 21 0.96 15.93 -18.37
C ALA A 21 0.69 14.67 -17.52
N LEU A 22 -0.39 13.94 -17.81
CA LEU A 22 -0.73 12.69 -17.12
C LEU A 22 0.29 11.57 -17.37
N ASP A 23 0.83 11.51 -18.58
CA ASP A 23 1.84 10.52 -18.99
C ASP A 23 3.24 10.83 -18.44
N ASN A 24 3.45 12.03 -17.87
CA ASN A 24 4.71 12.39 -17.26
C ASN A 24 5.02 11.48 -16.07
N GLN A 25 6.17 10.80 -16.14
CA GLN A 25 6.64 9.90 -15.08
C GLN A 25 6.96 10.60 -13.76
N ARG A 26 7.17 11.93 -13.80
CA ARG A 26 7.47 12.77 -12.63
C ARG A 26 6.24 13.45 -12.04
N LEU A 27 5.04 13.17 -12.55
CA LEU A 27 3.81 13.76 -12.04
C LEU A 27 3.62 13.39 -10.57
N SER A 28 3.53 14.41 -9.70
CA SER A 28 3.17 14.22 -8.28
C SER A 28 1.65 14.25 -8.09
N LEU A 29 1.19 13.89 -6.88
CA LEU A 29 -0.24 13.90 -6.58
C LEU A 29 -0.78 15.34 -6.55
N SER A 30 0.03 16.30 -6.09
CA SER A 30 -0.26 17.73 -6.07
C SER A 30 -0.31 18.29 -7.48
N ASP A 31 0.60 17.88 -8.36
CA ASP A 31 0.54 18.29 -9.76
C ASP A 31 -0.77 17.81 -10.42
N ALA A 32 -1.16 16.56 -10.14
CA ALA A 32 -2.46 16.03 -10.61
C ALA A 32 -3.65 16.77 -9.96
N GLY A 33 -3.54 17.19 -8.70
CA GLY A 33 -4.52 18.05 -8.02
C GLY A 33 -4.65 19.43 -8.65
N HIS A 34 -3.53 20.09 -8.92
CA HIS A 34 -3.51 21.40 -9.60
C HIS A 34 -4.04 21.29 -11.03
N LEU A 35 -3.78 20.17 -11.72
CA LEU A 35 -4.31 19.90 -13.06
C LEU A 35 -5.84 19.75 -13.03
N ASP A 36 -6.37 19.05 -12.01
CA ASP A 36 -7.81 18.93 -11.76
C ASP A 36 -8.47 20.28 -11.48
N ASP A 37 -7.88 21.09 -10.60
CA ASP A 37 -8.40 22.43 -10.29
C ASP A 37 -8.34 23.36 -11.51
N SER A 38 -7.29 23.23 -12.34
CA SER A 38 -7.16 23.98 -13.60
C SER A 38 -8.23 23.61 -14.61
N LEU A 39 -8.58 22.32 -14.72
CA LEU A 39 -9.68 21.86 -15.56
C LEU A 39 -11.04 22.31 -15.05
N ARG A 40 -11.24 22.28 -13.72
CA ARG A 40 -12.48 22.78 -13.11
C ARG A 40 -12.68 24.26 -13.43
N ALA A 41 -11.62 25.06 -13.29
CA ALA A 41 -11.64 26.47 -13.69
C ALA A 41 -11.93 26.62 -15.20
N ALA A 42 -11.27 25.85 -16.07
CA ALA A 42 -11.51 25.91 -17.52
C ALA A 42 -12.96 25.60 -17.90
N LYS A 43 -13.60 24.65 -17.21
CA LYS A 43 -15.03 24.34 -17.35
C LYS A 43 -15.91 25.51 -16.88
N GLU A 44 -15.64 26.06 -15.71
CA GLU A 44 -16.42 27.17 -15.13
C GLU A 44 -16.36 28.44 -16.00
N TYR A 45 -15.22 28.70 -16.63
CA TYR A 45 -15.05 29.84 -17.55
C TYR A 45 -15.50 29.55 -18.99
N GLY A 46 -16.11 28.38 -19.26
CA GLY A 46 -16.63 28.02 -20.58
C GLY A 46 -15.56 27.84 -21.66
N SER A 47 -14.30 27.61 -21.25
CA SER A 47 -13.15 27.45 -22.14
C SER A 47 -12.95 26.00 -22.61
N MET A 48 -13.78 25.07 -22.14
CA MET A 48 -13.70 23.65 -22.48
C MET A 48 -15.09 23.04 -22.63
N ASP A 49 -15.21 22.11 -23.59
CA ASP A 49 -16.41 21.31 -23.78
C ASP A 49 -16.69 20.42 -22.55
N ALA A 50 -17.97 20.28 -22.19
CA ALA A 50 -18.38 19.58 -20.97
C ALA A 50 -18.02 18.09 -21.00
N ASP A 51 -18.16 17.42 -22.16
CA ASP A 51 -17.87 16.00 -22.30
C ASP A 51 -16.36 15.74 -22.29
N VAL A 52 -15.58 16.63 -22.90
CA VAL A 52 -14.10 16.59 -22.84
C VAL A 52 -13.62 16.79 -21.40
N SER A 53 -14.16 17.79 -20.71
CA SER A 53 -13.83 18.08 -19.31
C SER A 53 -14.13 16.89 -18.39
N GLU A 54 -15.29 16.24 -18.54
CA GLU A 54 -15.66 15.08 -17.72
C GLU A 54 -14.72 13.88 -17.95
N ARG A 55 -14.36 13.58 -19.21
CA ARG A 55 -13.39 12.52 -19.52
C ARG A 55 -12.01 12.82 -18.91
N LEU A 56 -11.54 14.06 -18.99
CA LEU A 56 -10.24 14.45 -18.45
C LEU A 56 -10.21 14.42 -16.92
N HIS A 57 -11.29 14.88 -16.26
CA HIS A 57 -11.44 14.74 -14.81
C HIS A 57 -11.38 13.28 -14.38
N HIS A 58 -12.12 12.40 -15.07
CA HIS A 58 -12.09 10.96 -14.77
C HIS A 58 -10.67 10.39 -14.87
N ARG A 59 -9.94 10.70 -15.95
CA ARG A 59 -8.55 10.24 -16.12
C ARG A 59 -7.58 10.79 -15.09
N ILE A 60 -7.78 12.04 -14.64
CA ILE A 60 -6.97 12.61 -13.56
C ILE A 60 -7.24 11.89 -12.25
N GLU A 61 -8.50 11.58 -11.93
CA GLU A 61 -8.84 10.81 -10.74
C GLU A 61 -8.23 9.40 -10.80
N GLU A 62 -8.35 8.68 -11.92
CA GLU A 62 -7.68 7.39 -12.11
C GLU A 62 -6.16 7.49 -11.91
N ARG A 63 -5.55 8.58 -12.40
CA ARG A 63 -4.12 8.82 -12.23
C ARG A 63 -3.75 9.14 -10.79
N LYS A 64 -4.54 9.95 -10.08
CA LYS A 64 -4.36 10.24 -8.65
C LYS A 64 -4.44 8.96 -7.83
N GLU A 65 -5.42 8.11 -8.10
CA GLU A 65 -5.55 6.80 -7.45
C GLU A 65 -4.34 5.90 -7.72
N CYS A 66 -3.85 5.86 -8.97
CA CYS A 66 -2.65 5.11 -9.33
C CYS A 66 -1.40 5.62 -8.60
N LEU A 67 -1.22 6.94 -8.51
CA LEU A 67 -0.10 7.56 -7.78
C LEU A 67 -0.18 7.27 -6.28
N LEU A 68 -1.38 7.40 -5.69
CA LEU A 68 -1.63 7.06 -4.30
C LEU A 68 -1.30 5.59 -4.00
N GLU A 69 -1.70 4.67 -4.87
CA GLU A 69 -1.42 3.25 -4.69
C GLU A 69 0.08 2.96 -4.77
N LYS A 70 0.80 3.59 -5.71
CA LYS A 70 2.27 3.49 -5.79
C LYS A 70 2.94 4.01 -4.51
N MET A 71 2.47 5.13 -3.96
CA MET A 71 2.95 5.66 -2.69
C MET A 71 2.71 4.68 -1.54
N VAL A 72 1.50 4.13 -1.44
CA VAL A 72 1.14 3.14 -0.42
C VAL A 72 2.01 1.90 -0.53
N VAL A 73 2.25 1.37 -1.74
CA VAL A 73 3.12 0.21 -1.96
C VAL A 73 4.56 0.50 -1.54
N HIS A 74 5.09 1.66 -1.94
CA HIS A 74 6.43 2.09 -1.57
C HIS A 74 6.58 2.20 -0.04
N GLU A 75 5.66 2.91 0.61
CA GLU A 75 5.72 3.16 2.05
C GLU A 75 5.46 1.87 2.84
N THR A 76 4.52 1.03 2.41
CA THR A 76 4.30 -0.31 3.01
C THR A 76 5.58 -1.15 2.96
N ARG A 77 6.28 -1.15 1.81
CA ARG A 77 7.55 -1.88 1.67
C ARG A 77 8.62 -1.34 2.61
N ARG A 78 8.70 -0.02 2.78
CA ARG A 78 9.66 0.62 3.69
C ARG A 78 9.33 0.30 5.15
N VAL A 79 8.09 0.54 5.57
CA VAL A 79 7.59 0.28 6.92
C VAL A 79 7.82 -1.18 7.29
N THR A 80 7.42 -2.13 6.44
CA THR A 80 7.63 -3.56 6.71
C THR A 80 9.11 -3.95 6.80
N LYS A 81 10.02 -3.27 6.09
CA LYS A 81 11.47 -3.49 6.25
C LYS A 81 11.98 -3.00 7.59
N GLN A 82 11.56 -1.81 8.01
CA GLN A 82 11.95 -1.23 9.30
C GLN A 82 11.42 -2.04 10.48
N LEU A 83 10.23 -2.64 10.32
CA LEU A 83 9.65 -3.57 11.29
C LEU A 83 10.25 -4.98 11.27
N GLY A 84 11.24 -5.25 10.40
CA GLY A 84 11.83 -6.60 10.24
C GLY A 84 10.92 -7.63 9.56
N LEU A 85 9.68 -7.27 9.20
CA LEU A 85 8.68 -8.18 8.62
C LEU A 85 8.86 -8.43 7.12
N TYR A 86 9.52 -7.54 6.38
CA TYR A 86 9.56 -7.61 4.91
C TYR A 86 10.10 -8.93 4.37
N GLY A 87 11.21 -9.44 4.95
CA GLY A 87 11.80 -10.70 4.53
C GLY A 87 10.88 -11.90 4.82
N LEU A 88 10.20 -11.87 5.97
CA LEU A 88 9.27 -12.88 6.40
C LEU A 88 8.02 -12.91 5.51
N LEU A 89 7.39 -11.75 5.27
CA LEU A 89 6.20 -11.62 4.40
C LEU A 89 6.50 -12.04 2.96
N LYS A 90 7.68 -11.68 2.44
CA LYS A 90 8.11 -12.11 1.10
C LYS A 90 8.30 -13.63 1.02
N SER A 91 8.82 -14.25 2.07
CA SER A 91 9.01 -15.70 2.11
C SER A 91 7.67 -16.41 2.27
N HIS A 92 6.75 -15.89 3.09
CA HIS A 92 5.38 -16.39 3.24
C HIS A 92 4.61 -16.39 1.91
N GLN A 93 4.72 -15.31 1.13
CA GLN A 93 4.08 -15.25 -0.19
C GLN A 93 4.65 -16.30 -1.15
N LYS A 94 5.97 -16.47 -1.20
CA LYS A 94 6.61 -17.48 -2.05
C LYS A 94 6.22 -18.89 -1.65
N TRP A 95 6.20 -19.17 -0.35
CA TRP A 95 5.70 -20.43 0.18
C TRP A 95 4.25 -20.67 -0.24
N GLY A 96 3.36 -19.67 -0.12
CA GLY A 96 1.97 -19.80 -0.56
C GLY A 96 1.82 -20.11 -2.06
N GLN A 97 2.70 -19.56 -2.91
CA GLN A 97 2.74 -19.93 -4.34
C GLN A 97 3.16 -21.38 -4.55
N VAL A 98 4.20 -21.83 -3.84
CA VAL A 98 4.67 -23.22 -3.91
C VAL A 98 3.62 -24.19 -3.39
N LEU A 99 2.97 -23.87 -2.27
CA LEU A 99 1.88 -24.65 -1.70
C LEU A 99 0.73 -24.79 -2.71
N CYS A 100 0.32 -23.70 -3.34
CA CYS A 100 -0.73 -23.72 -4.37
C CYS A 100 -0.35 -24.63 -5.56
N MET A 101 0.90 -24.59 -6.01
CA MET A 101 1.38 -25.50 -7.06
C MET A 101 1.42 -26.96 -6.61
N ALA A 102 1.82 -27.22 -5.36
CA ALA A 102 1.86 -28.56 -4.77
C ALA A 102 0.45 -29.14 -4.57
N ASP A 103 -0.52 -28.32 -4.15
CA ASP A 103 -1.94 -28.69 -4.04
C ASP A 103 -2.50 -29.15 -5.40
N MET A 104 -2.20 -28.42 -6.48
CA MET A 104 -2.61 -28.82 -7.84
C MET A 104 -2.02 -30.18 -8.27
N GLN A 105 -0.94 -30.61 -7.64
CA GLN A 105 -0.28 -31.90 -7.88
C GLN A 105 -0.66 -32.97 -6.83
N GLY A 106 -1.55 -32.65 -5.88
CA GLY A 106 -1.95 -33.54 -4.80
C GLY A 106 -0.90 -33.74 -3.71
N GLN A 107 0.08 -32.84 -3.61
CA GLN A 107 1.23 -32.90 -2.67
C GLN A 107 1.25 -31.77 -1.63
N GLY A 108 0.21 -30.94 -1.55
CA GLY A 108 0.26 -29.74 -0.70
C GLY A 108 0.43 -30.02 0.79
N SER A 109 -0.08 -31.15 1.29
CA SER A 109 0.11 -31.57 2.69
C SER A 109 1.56 -31.95 3.05
N CYS A 110 2.46 -32.06 2.06
CA CYS A 110 3.88 -32.33 2.29
C CYS A 110 4.72 -31.07 2.50
N PHE A 111 4.15 -29.87 2.35
CA PHE A 111 4.88 -28.60 2.39
C PHE A 111 4.44 -27.71 3.54
N THR A 112 5.01 -27.96 4.72
CA THR A 112 4.79 -27.08 5.86
C THR A 112 5.61 -25.80 5.75
N MET A 113 5.13 -24.75 6.41
CA MET A 113 5.75 -23.43 6.37
C MET A 113 7.12 -23.42 7.07
N VAL A 114 7.28 -24.15 8.17
CA VAL A 114 8.53 -24.19 8.95
C VAL A 114 9.71 -24.77 8.17
N ASP A 115 9.45 -25.63 7.18
CA ASP A 115 10.48 -26.23 6.33
C ASP A 115 10.93 -25.30 5.18
N PHE A 116 10.25 -24.17 4.98
CA PHE A 116 10.53 -23.25 3.89
C PHE A 116 11.62 -22.23 4.25
N LYS A 117 12.60 -22.05 3.35
CA LYS A 117 13.69 -21.08 3.55
C LYS A 117 13.13 -19.66 3.69
N GLY A 118 13.44 -18.99 4.79
CA GLY A 118 12.92 -17.66 5.13
C GLY A 118 11.75 -17.71 6.12
N LEU A 119 11.27 -18.91 6.47
CA LEU A 119 10.18 -19.18 7.42
C LEU A 119 10.61 -20.24 8.46
N ALA A 120 11.91 -20.45 8.67
CA ALA A 120 12.35 -21.33 9.75
C ALA A 120 12.06 -20.71 11.13
N THR A 121 11.99 -21.55 12.17
CA THR A 121 11.64 -21.16 13.55
C THR A 121 12.46 -19.96 14.07
N ASP A 122 13.77 -19.96 13.83
CA ASP A 122 14.69 -18.88 14.22
C ASP A 122 14.40 -17.57 13.46
N GLN A 123 14.12 -17.66 12.17
CA GLN A 123 13.82 -16.51 11.31
C GLN A 123 12.47 -15.87 11.67
N VAL A 124 11.46 -16.69 11.94
CA VAL A 124 10.15 -16.22 12.41
C VAL A 124 10.29 -15.57 13.79
N ALA A 125 10.98 -16.21 14.74
CA ALA A 125 11.24 -15.63 16.06
C ALA A 125 11.96 -14.28 15.97
N GLN A 126 13.02 -14.19 15.17
CA GLN A 126 13.77 -12.96 15.00
C GLN A 126 12.90 -11.83 14.44
N ALA A 127 12.19 -12.09 13.35
CA ALA A 127 11.34 -11.08 12.70
C ALA A 127 10.18 -10.64 13.61
N MET A 128 9.53 -11.58 14.29
CA MET A 128 8.44 -11.27 15.23
C MET A 128 8.94 -10.53 16.47
N SER A 129 10.13 -10.87 16.99
CA SER A 129 10.75 -10.14 18.10
C SER A 129 10.99 -8.68 17.73
N VAL A 130 11.60 -8.40 16.57
CA VAL A 130 11.85 -7.02 16.11
C VAL A 130 10.52 -6.26 15.97
N PHE A 131 9.52 -6.88 15.34
CA PHE A 131 8.22 -6.29 15.14
C PHE A 131 7.51 -5.96 16.46
N HIS A 132 7.46 -6.92 17.39
CA HIS A 132 6.77 -6.75 18.66
C HIS A 132 7.51 -5.78 19.59
N THR A 133 8.85 -5.81 19.64
CA THR A 133 9.63 -4.82 20.39
C THR A 133 9.32 -3.41 19.90
N TYR A 134 9.27 -3.20 18.58
CA TYR A 134 8.92 -1.89 18.03
C TYR A 134 7.51 -1.44 18.45
N LEU A 135 6.51 -2.32 18.37
CA LEU A 135 5.13 -1.99 18.77
C LEU A 135 4.99 -1.70 20.27
N GLN A 136 5.76 -2.39 21.11
CA GLN A 136 5.79 -2.14 22.55
C GLN A 136 6.43 -0.78 22.88
N GLU A 137 7.48 -0.40 22.15
CA GLU A 137 8.15 0.91 22.31
C GLU A 137 7.34 2.06 21.71
N ASN A 138 6.54 1.79 20.66
CA ASN A 138 5.82 2.79 19.89
C ASN A 138 4.32 2.42 19.73
N PRO A 139 3.55 2.35 20.83
CA PRO A 139 2.17 1.88 20.77
C PRO A 139 1.32 2.75 19.85
N GLY A 140 0.69 2.09 18.88
CA GLY A 140 -0.23 2.69 17.91
C GLY A 140 0.43 3.55 16.82
N LYS A 141 1.75 3.47 16.64
CA LYS A 141 2.45 4.18 15.57
C LYS A 141 3.28 3.21 14.73
N LEU A 142 3.30 3.44 13.43
CA LEU A 142 4.24 2.79 12.50
C LEU A 142 5.37 3.77 12.16
N PRO A 143 6.55 3.28 11.72
CA PRO A 143 7.71 4.11 11.43
C PRO A 143 7.56 4.83 10.07
N TYR A 144 6.61 5.76 9.99
CA TYR A 144 6.39 6.56 8.79
C TYR A 144 7.53 7.55 8.54
N THR A 145 7.70 7.93 7.28
CA THR A 145 8.65 8.97 6.89
C THR A 145 8.20 10.35 7.40
N PRO A 146 9.06 11.12 8.09
CA PRO A 146 8.78 12.53 8.37
C PRO A 146 8.80 13.34 7.06
N PRO A 147 8.04 14.45 6.98
CA PRO A 147 8.08 15.32 5.80
C PRO A 147 9.45 16.01 5.73
N GLY A 148 10.06 16.03 4.54
CA GLY A 148 11.32 16.75 4.28
C GLY A 148 12.61 15.94 4.45
N ASP A 149 12.53 14.63 4.68
CA ASP A 149 13.72 13.79 4.83
C ASP A 149 14.39 13.53 3.45
N ALA A 150 15.25 14.47 3.03
CA ALA A 150 15.85 14.59 1.70
C ALA A 150 16.71 13.39 1.24
N LYS A 151 16.84 12.34 2.05
CA LYS A 151 17.59 11.11 1.72
C LYS A 151 16.70 9.93 1.30
N SER A 152 15.38 10.01 1.46
CA SER A 152 14.48 8.95 0.95
C SER A 152 14.07 9.23 -0.49
N VAL A 153 14.50 8.33 -1.37
CA VAL A 153 14.31 8.34 -2.82
C VAL A 153 12.85 8.55 -3.25
N HIS A 154 12.64 9.66 -3.97
CA HIS A 154 11.70 9.91 -5.08
C HIS A 154 10.17 9.99 -4.93
N VAL A 155 9.55 9.85 -3.76
CA VAL A 155 8.14 10.27 -3.65
C VAL A 155 7.92 11.05 -2.36
N PRO A 156 7.97 12.39 -2.37
CA PRO A 156 7.55 13.16 -1.21
C PRO A 156 6.09 12.82 -0.93
N VAL A 157 5.81 12.27 0.24
CA VAL A 157 4.43 12.10 0.70
C VAL A 157 3.91 13.48 1.05
N GLU A 158 3.06 14.01 0.18
CA GLU A 158 2.44 15.31 0.36
C GLU A 158 1.60 15.36 1.63
N GLU A 159 1.64 16.50 2.32
CA GLU A 159 1.09 16.68 3.66
C GLU A 159 -0.42 16.39 3.73
N GLY A 160 -1.16 16.64 2.63
CA GLY A 160 -2.59 16.36 2.51
C GLY A 160 -2.95 14.89 2.22
N ALA A 161 -2.10 14.14 1.52
CA ALA A 161 -2.33 12.73 1.19
C ALA A 161 -1.83 11.78 2.29
N ARG A 162 -1.00 12.29 3.18
CA ARG A 162 -0.33 11.52 4.22
C ARG A 162 -1.29 10.75 5.15
N PRO A 163 -2.36 11.33 5.72
CA PRO A 163 -3.25 10.57 6.61
C PRO A 163 -3.90 9.39 5.89
N LEU A 164 -4.23 9.56 4.60
CA LEU A 164 -4.79 8.50 3.77
C LEU A 164 -3.76 7.41 3.46
N VAL A 165 -2.52 7.79 3.11
CA VAL A 165 -1.41 6.85 2.88
C VAL A 165 -1.09 6.06 4.15
N GLU A 166 -0.95 6.74 5.30
CA GLU A 166 -0.69 6.10 6.59
C GLU A 166 -1.79 5.09 6.96
N THR A 167 -3.05 5.48 6.79
CA THR A 167 -4.19 4.58 7.01
C THR A 167 -4.13 3.35 6.10
N LYS A 168 -3.91 3.54 4.79
CA LYS A 168 -3.80 2.43 3.83
C LYS A 168 -2.58 1.53 4.10
N VAL A 169 -1.45 2.11 4.50
CA VAL A 169 -0.25 1.35 4.88
C VAL A 169 -0.53 0.50 6.12
N ALA A 170 -1.13 1.07 7.16
CA ALA A 170 -1.51 0.34 8.36
C ALA A 170 -2.48 -0.80 8.03
N GLU A 171 -3.50 -0.56 7.20
CA GLU A 171 -4.39 -1.59 6.68
C GLU A 171 -3.65 -2.72 5.97
N LYS A 172 -2.72 -2.40 5.07
CA LYS A 172 -1.93 -3.41 4.34
C LYS A 172 -1.02 -4.22 5.27
N VAL A 173 -0.39 -3.57 6.26
CA VAL A 173 0.42 -4.26 7.28
C VAL A 173 -0.45 -5.21 8.11
N CYS A 174 -1.60 -4.76 8.61
CA CYS A 174 -2.53 -5.60 9.36
C CYS A 174 -3.03 -6.80 8.53
N ARG A 175 -3.39 -6.58 7.26
CA ARG A 175 -3.83 -7.67 6.36
C ARG A 175 -2.71 -8.67 6.06
N ALA A 176 -1.49 -8.19 5.84
CA ALA A 176 -0.32 -9.04 5.62
C ALA A 176 -0.01 -9.87 6.87
N TYR A 177 0.00 -9.24 8.05
CA TYR A 177 0.15 -9.92 9.33
C TYR A 177 -0.95 -10.96 9.56
N THR A 178 -2.21 -10.63 9.26
CA THR A 178 -3.34 -11.57 9.41
C THR A 178 -3.16 -12.83 8.58
N ARG A 179 -2.72 -12.69 7.32
CA ARG A 179 -2.45 -13.85 6.45
C ARG A 179 -1.32 -14.71 6.99
N LEU A 180 -0.23 -14.09 7.41
CA LEU A 180 0.89 -14.77 8.02
C LEU A 180 0.48 -15.49 9.32
N TYR A 181 -0.24 -14.80 10.21
CA TYR A 181 -0.75 -15.33 11.47
C TYR A 181 -1.61 -16.58 11.24
N LYS A 182 -2.56 -16.52 10.29
CA LYS A 182 -3.40 -17.68 9.96
C LYS A 182 -2.56 -18.87 9.54
N SER A 183 -1.56 -18.69 8.67
CA SER A 183 -0.66 -19.78 8.27
C SER A 183 0.25 -20.26 9.39
N LEU A 184 0.65 -19.39 10.33
CA LEU A 184 1.50 -19.76 11.47
C LEU A 184 0.78 -20.70 12.45
N VAL A 185 -0.48 -20.39 12.77
CA VAL A 185 -1.26 -21.11 13.79
C VAL A 185 -2.03 -22.31 13.24
N ASP A 186 -2.11 -22.44 11.93
CA ASP A 186 -2.72 -23.57 11.27
C ASP A 186 -1.85 -24.83 11.45
N PRO A 187 -2.37 -25.92 12.04
CA PRO A 187 -1.58 -27.11 12.33
C PRO A 187 -1.14 -27.86 11.06
N ASP A 188 -1.91 -27.75 9.97
CA ASP A 188 -1.65 -28.47 8.72
C ASP A 188 -0.68 -27.68 7.82
N LEU A 189 -0.70 -26.36 7.93
CA LEU A 189 0.13 -25.48 7.11
C LEU A 189 1.40 -24.98 7.81
N GLY A 190 1.30 -24.65 9.10
CA GLY A 190 2.36 -23.97 9.83
C GLY A 190 3.54 -24.89 10.17
N GLY A 191 3.26 -26.07 10.74
CA GLY A 191 4.27 -27.02 11.19
C GLY A 191 5.04 -26.58 12.46
N TYR A 192 4.64 -25.51 13.14
CA TYR A 192 5.30 -25.03 14.35
C TYR A 192 4.76 -25.68 15.62
N LYS A 193 5.64 -25.85 16.61
CA LYS A 193 5.24 -26.30 17.95
C LYS A 193 4.42 -25.22 18.65
N LYS A 194 3.42 -25.62 19.42
CA LYS A 194 2.56 -24.71 20.20
C LYS A 194 3.37 -23.79 21.12
N ASP A 195 4.31 -24.35 21.90
CA ASP A 195 5.13 -23.57 22.84
C ASP A 195 5.94 -22.46 22.15
N PHE A 196 6.37 -22.70 20.91
CA PHE A 196 7.05 -21.70 20.11
C PHE A 196 6.09 -20.57 19.70
N LEU A 197 4.88 -20.92 19.23
CA LEU A 197 3.87 -19.94 18.83
C LEU A 197 3.44 -19.08 20.02
N ASP A 198 3.23 -19.69 21.19
CA ASP A 198 2.84 -19.00 22.42
C ASP A 198 3.90 -17.97 22.88
N GLN A 199 5.19 -18.23 22.61
CA GLN A 199 6.29 -17.30 22.92
C GLN A 199 6.50 -16.24 21.84
N THR A 200 6.23 -16.59 20.57
CA THR A 200 6.61 -15.77 19.41
C THR A 200 5.50 -14.81 19.00
N VAL A 201 4.23 -15.21 19.14
CA VAL A 201 3.07 -14.48 18.65
C VAL A 201 2.36 -13.77 19.80
N LEU A 202 2.76 -12.53 20.06
CA LEU A 202 2.25 -11.74 21.20
C LEU A 202 0.88 -11.10 20.95
N TYR A 203 0.57 -10.79 19.69
CA TYR A 203 -0.67 -10.13 19.31
C TYR A 203 -1.41 -10.97 18.28
N ASN A 204 -2.71 -11.18 18.49
CA ASN A 204 -3.55 -11.67 17.41
C ASN A 204 -3.88 -10.54 16.42
N PRO A 205 -4.43 -10.85 15.23
CA PRO A 205 -4.77 -9.82 14.25
C PRO A 205 -5.70 -8.73 14.79
N ASP A 206 -6.71 -9.09 15.59
CA ASP A 206 -7.69 -8.12 16.11
C ASP A 206 -7.05 -7.12 17.07
N GLN A 207 -6.12 -7.58 17.90
CA GLN A 207 -5.30 -6.72 18.75
C GLN A 207 -4.42 -5.77 17.94
N LEU A 208 -3.83 -6.23 16.83
CA LEU A 208 -3.03 -5.37 15.95
C LEU A 208 -3.88 -4.32 15.24
N PHE A 209 -5.05 -4.69 14.72
CA PHE A 209 -6.02 -3.75 14.13
C PHE A 209 -6.43 -2.67 15.13
N ALA A 210 -6.77 -3.07 16.36
CA ALA A 210 -7.14 -2.15 17.43
C ALA A 210 -5.98 -1.22 17.81
N MET A 211 -4.77 -1.75 17.94
CA MET A 211 -3.57 -0.99 18.30
C MET A 211 -3.26 0.09 17.27
N LEU A 212 -3.40 -0.21 15.98
CA LEU A 212 -3.13 0.72 14.89
C LEU A 212 -4.33 1.59 14.51
N GLY A 213 -5.47 1.47 15.22
CA GLY A 213 -6.67 2.26 14.94
C GLY A 213 -7.32 1.95 13.59
N VAL A 214 -7.08 0.76 13.04
CA VAL A 214 -7.55 0.36 11.72
C VAL A 214 -8.89 -0.38 11.81
N SER A 215 -9.88 0.04 11.03
CA SER A 215 -11.17 -0.65 10.95
C SER A 215 -11.08 -1.90 10.07
N ARG A 216 -11.58 -3.03 10.55
CA ARG A 216 -11.66 -4.28 9.79
C ARG A 216 -12.79 -4.19 8.76
N ARG A 217 -12.54 -3.62 7.57
CA ARG A 217 -13.51 -3.69 6.47
C ARG A 217 -13.68 -5.18 6.08
N SER A 218 -14.91 -5.67 6.02
CA SER A 218 -15.22 -7.06 5.68
C SER A 218 -14.67 -7.39 4.29
N SER A 219 -13.98 -8.51 4.17
CA SER A 219 -13.26 -8.99 2.98
C SER A 219 -14.16 -9.43 1.82
N ALA A 220 -15.29 -8.75 1.57
CA ALA A 220 -16.19 -9.05 0.46
C ALA A 220 -15.71 -8.45 -0.87
N ASP A 221 -14.93 -7.37 -0.83
CA ASP A 221 -14.37 -6.74 -2.03
C ASP A 221 -12.86 -6.72 -1.95
N SER A 222 -12.22 -7.64 -2.67
CA SER A 222 -10.99 -7.44 -3.49
C SER A 222 -10.04 -8.63 -3.44
N HIS A 223 -9.84 -9.23 -4.61
CA HIS A 223 -8.67 -10.02 -4.98
C HIS A 223 -7.42 -9.09 -5.03
N GLU A 224 -7.04 -8.48 -3.92
CA GLU A 224 -5.76 -7.76 -3.83
C GLU A 224 -4.66 -8.76 -3.46
N GLY A 225 -4.19 -9.46 -4.50
CA GLY A 225 -2.82 -9.96 -4.51
C GLY A 225 -1.90 -8.80 -4.15
N ILE A 226 -0.92 -9.04 -3.27
CA ILE A 226 0.14 -8.06 -3.08
C ILE A 226 0.86 -7.99 -4.42
N GLY A 227 0.53 -6.96 -5.21
CA GLY A 227 1.18 -6.64 -6.49
C GLY A 227 2.62 -6.27 -6.22
N TYR A 228 3.47 -7.28 -6.04
CA TYR A 228 4.89 -7.14 -6.30
C TYR A 228 5.05 -7.39 -7.79
N ASP A 229 4.94 -6.32 -8.57
CA ASP A 229 5.33 -6.39 -9.97
C ASP A 229 6.77 -6.89 -10.05
N CYS A 230 6.89 -8.05 -10.68
CA CYS A 230 8.13 -8.59 -11.17
C CYS A 230 8.46 -7.84 -12.45
N THR A 231 9.26 -6.80 -12.36
CA THR A 231 10.03 -6.33 -13.52
C THR A 231 11.46 -6.10 -13.10
N SER A 232 12.33 -6.81 -13.82
CA SER A 232 13.79 -6.75 -13.79
C SER A 232 14.38 -5.35 -13.92
#